data_AF-A0AAV2QBX1-F1
#
_entry.id   AF-A0AAV2QBX1-F1
#
_cell.length_a   1.000
_cell.length_b   1.000
_cell.length_c   1.000
_cell.angle_alpha   90.00
_cell.angle_beta   90.00
_cell.angle_gamma   90.00
#
_symmetry.space_group_name_H-M   'P 1'
#
loop_
_entity.id
_entity.type
_entity.pdbx_description
1 polymer ?
#
loop_
_entity_poly.entity_id
_entity_poly.type
_entity_poly.pdbx_seq_one_letter_code
_entity_poly.pdbx_strand_id
1 'polypeptide(L)'
;MEMDCSAVESTEKLKEIFHSSPPFPFTHFNKFFMDNNQKVVKLENGVFNFITFDEIEVTNGALVEVEQGSIEQSKDVLQKITMFGNQIVRFLMNDAQDLTAFKLLTHINLSGNQIQDFPAITSHTLTNLVLSDNPMTTIHNEDLFGVPNLEHIYIDNVRMNILETKLLSNHKSLVTIDLSDNNLVQIQNTALLIQSEELKEIDLSNNRINDVEPGAFDKNVPGLKVLLNFNQLRTLDEATWKQLVEAEIYLDFRDNPLGCGCDMSWAVIPPAGETSNPLLGFMDGTCPEGQDFHSLDPAWYTQFC
;
A
#
# COMPACT_ATOMS: atom_id res chain seq x y z
N MET A 1 6.27 20.79 -21.82
CA MET A 1 7.68 21.23 -21.65
C MET A 1 8.16 20.71 -20.31
N GLU A 2 9.37 20.15 -20.24
CA GLU A 2 9.92 19.60 -18.99
C GLU A 2 11.07 20.47 -18.50
N MET A 3 11.25 20.53 -17.19
CA MET A 3 12.29 21.33 -16.53
C MET A 3 13.19 20.42 -15.70
N ASP A 4 14.44 20.27 -16.15
CA ASP A 4 15.49 19.56 -15.43
C ASP A 4 16.18 20.50 -14.44
N CYS A 5 16.13 20.16 -13.16
CA CYS A 5 16.82 20.86 -12.06
C CYS A 5 17.84 19.96 -11.34
N SER A 6 18.25 18.85 -11.93
CA SER A 6 19.18 17.87 -11.34
C SER A 6 20.55 18.49 -11.01
N ALA A 7 20.98 19.51 -11.77
CA ALA A 7 22.26 20.21 -11.57
C ALA A 7 22.21 21.40 -10.60
N VAL A 8 21.07 21.67 -9.94
CA VAL A 8 20.94 22.82 -9.04
C VAL A 8 21.82 22.64 -7.80
N GLU A 9 22.60 23.68 -7.47
CA GLU A 9 23.70 23.58 -6.49
C GLU A 9 23.30 23.86 -5.03
N SER A 10 22.08 24.39 -4.79
CA SER A 10 21.52 24.57 -3.44
C SER A 10 20.02 24.89 -3.48
N THR A 11 19.34 24.81 -2.33
CA THR A 11 17.95 25.26 -2.16
C THR A 11 17.76 26.73 -2.52
N GLU A 12 18.69 27.60 -2.11
CA GLU A 12 18.65 29.03 -2.44
C GLU A 12 18.78 29.25 -3.94
N LYS A 13 19.66 28.47 -4.60
CA LYS A 13 19.86 28.59 -6.03
C LYS A 13 18.62 28.15 -6.81
N LEU A 14 17.93 27.13 -6.34
CA LEU A 14 16.64 26.71 -6.90
C LEU A 14 15.66 27.89 -6.90
N LYS A 15 15.50 28.54 -5.75
CA LYS A 15 14.60 29.69 -5.62
C LYS A 15 15.01 30.87 -6.51
N GLU A 16 16.30 31.19 -6.57
CA GLU A 16 16.82 32.24 -7.45
C GLU A 16 16.47 31.99 -8.93
N ILE A 17 16.52 30.74 -9.38
CA ILE A 17 16.15 30.36 -10.76
C ILE A 17 14.68 30.71 -11.04
N PHE A 18 13.77 30.39 -10.13
CA PHE A 18 12.33 30.67 -10.27
C PHE A 18 11.92 32.12 -10.02
N HIS A 19 12.79 32.90 -9.36
CA HIS A 19 12.60 34.32 -9.11
C HIS A 19 13.50 35.21 -9.98
N SER A 20 14.04 34.66 -11.08
CA SER A 20 14.96 35.38 -11.93
C SER A 20 14.31 36.62 -12.56
N SER A 21 15.13 37.63 -12.82
CA SER A 21 14.77 38.79 -13.61
C SER A 21 15.71 38.91 -14.81
N PRO A 22 15.23 38.79 -16.06
CA PRO A 22 13.82 38.61 -16.44
C PRO A 22 13.26 37.22 -16.05
N PRO A 23 11.92 37.09 -15.91
CA PRO A 23 11.27 35.82 -15.60
C PRO A 23 11.31 34.86 -16.79
N PHE A 24 10.95 33.59 -16.55
CA PHE A 24 10.73 32.62 -17.61
C PHE A 24 9.68 33.10 -18.63
N PRO A 25 9.86 32.77 -19.92
CA PRO A 25 8.88 33.12 -20.95
C PRO A 25 7.57 32.32 -20.84
N PHE A 26 7.55 31.24 -20.05
CA PHE A 26 6.40 30.38 -19.81
C PHE A 26 6.16 30.24 -18.31
N THR A 27 4.90 30.15 -17.91
CA THR A 27 4.46 30.01 -16.50
C THR A 27 3.97 28.61 -16.16
N HIS A 28 3.97 27.71 -17.13
CA HIS A 28 3.45 26.36 -17.00
C HIS A 28 4.35 25.37 -17.73
N PHE A 29 4.65 24.26 -17.06
CA PHE A 29 5.45 23.16 -17.55
C PHE A 29 4.73 21.86 -17.24
N ASN A 30 4.96 20.83 -18.05
CA ASN A 30 4.36 19.52 -17.84
C ASN A 30 5.02 18.84 -16.63
N LYS A 31 6.34 18.97 -16.49
CA LYS A 31 7.09 18.26 -15.46
C LYS A 31 8.24 19.09 -14.93
N PHE A 32 8.34 19.16 -13.61
CA PHE A 32 9.57 19.48 -12.90
C PHE A 32 10.26 18.16 -12.55
N PHE A 33 11.54 17.99 -12.91
CA PHE A 33 12.29 16.82 -12.50
C PHE A 33 13.67 17.16 -11.94
N MET A 34 14.05 16.44 -10.88
CA MET A 34 15.35 16.55 -10.23
C MET A 34 15.77 15.17 -9.74
N ASP A 35 16.72 14.55 -10.43
CA ASP A 35 17.22 13.22 -10.08
C ASP A 35 18.65 13.28 -9.56
N ASN A 36 18.96 12.43 -8.58
CA ASN A 36 20.29 12.31 -7.98
C ASN A 36 20.88 13.62 -7.42
N ASN A 37 20.02 14.59 -7.07
CA ASN A 37 20.47 15.88 -6.55
C ASN A 37 20.75 15.80 -5.03
N GLN A 38 22.00 16.01 -4.66
CA GLN A 38 22.49 15.93 -3.28
C GLN A 38 22.64 17.30 -2.60
N LYS A 39 22.03 18.35 -3.17
CA LYS A 39 22.26 19.75 -2.77
C LYS A 39 21.00 20.47 -2.34
N VAL A 40 19.88 20.17 -2.98
CA VAL A 40 18.56 20.68 -2.60
C VAL A 40 18.01 19.76 -1.52
N VAL A 41 17.90 20.31 -0.32
CA VAL A 41 17.43 19.57 0.87
C VAL A 41 16.01 19.93 1.27
N LYS A 42 15.42 20.96 0.66
CA LYS A 42 14.09 21.46 1.01
C LYS A 42 13.38 22.07 -0.20
N LEU A 43 12.08 21.79 -0.32
CA LEU A 43 11.16 22.55 -1.15
C LEU A 43 10.35 23.47 -0.23
N GLU A 44 10.76 24.72 -0.14
CA GLU A 44 10.13 25.73 0.71
C GLU A 44 8.96 26.44 0.03
N ASN A 45 8.14 27.10 0.84
CA ASN A 45 6.99 27.86 0.40
C ASN A 45 7.35 28.87 -0.70
N GLY A 46 6.62 28.79 -1.81
CA GLY A 46 6.80 29.66 -2.97
C GLY A 46 8.10 29.43 -3.75
N VAL A 47 8.82 28.31 -3.56
CA VAL A 47 10.08 28.02 -4.29
C VAL A 47 9.93 28.16 -5.81
N PHE A 48 8.77 27.81 -6.38
CA PHE A 48 8.48 27.91 -7.81
C PHE A 48 7.89 29.26 -8.26
N ASN A 49 7.78 30.24 -7.36
CA ASN A 49 7.19 31.55 -7.63
C ASN A 49 5.76 31.43 -8.19
N PHE A 50 5.55 31.73 -9.48
CA PHE A 50 4.27 31.58 -10.20
C PHE A 50 4.30 30.44 -11.24
N ILE A 51 5.38 29.67 -11.29
CA ILE A 51 5.53 28.55 -12.22
C ILE A 51 4.73 27.36 -11.71
N THR A 52 4.01 26.72 -12.62
CA THR A 52 3.14 25.57 -12.32
C THR A 52 3.57 24.32 -13.06
N PHE A 53 3.29 23.16 -12.48
CA PHE A 53 3.69 21.86 -13.01
C PHE A 53 2.53 20.86 -12.97
N ASP A 54 2.32 20.10 -14.05
CA ASP A 54 1.41 18.94 -14.01
C ASP A 54 2.02 17.81 -13.15
N GLU A 55 3.34 17.64 -13.19
CA GLU A 55 4.06 16.62 -12.45
C GLU A 55 5.30 17.19 -11.74
N ILE A 56 5.53 16.75 -10.50
CA ILE A 56 6.73 17.07 -9.73
C ILE A 56 7.44 15.77 -9.38
N GLU A 57 8.65 15.59 -9.90
CA GLU A 57 9.49 14.41 -9.69
C GLU A 57 10.82 14.81 -9.06
N VAL A 58 11.12 14.30 -7.86
CA VAL A 58 12.41 14.50 -7.19
C VAL A 58 12.90 13.17 -6.68
N THR A 59 13.95 12.58 -7.27
CA THR A 59 14.29 11.18 -7.04
C THR A 59 15.74 11.00 -6.62
N ASN A 60 16.01 10.00 -5.77
CA ASN A 60 17.38 9.58 -5.40
C ASN A 60 18.25 10.72 -4.82
N GLY A 61 17.63 11.69 -4.15
CA GLY A 61 18.26 12.95 -3.73
C GLY A 61 18.47 13.07 -2.22
N ALA A 62 18.71 14.30 -1.79
CA ALA A 62 18.88 14.67 -0.38
C ALA A 62 17.70 15.49 0.18
N LEU A 63 16.53 15.42 -0.46
CA LEU A 63 15.35 16.18 -0.04
C LEU A 63 14.86 15.69 1.34
N VAL A 64 14.79 16.59 2.33
CA VAL A 64 14.42 16.29 3.73
C VAL A 64 13.03 16.83 4.09
N GLU A 65 12.66 17.99 3.54
CA GLU A 65 11.42 18.68 3.88
C GLU A 65 10.69 19.20 2.64
N VAL A 66 9.37 19.05 2.63
CA VAL A 66 8.48 19.60 1.61
C VAL A 66 7.35 20.35 2.30
N GLU A 67 7.26 21.65 2.07
CA GLU A 67 6.17 22.49 2.56
C GLU A 67 5.03 22.50 1.53
N GLN A 68 3.74 22.47 1.94
CA GLN A 68 2.63 22.42 0.98
C GLN A 68 2.56 23.70 0.13
N GLY A 69 2.88 24.86 0.69
CA GLY A 69 3.03 26.10 -0.07
C GLY A 69 4.12 26.07 -1.17
N SER A 70 4.98 25.04 -1.23
CA SER A 70 5.89 24.84 -2.37
C SER A 70 5.14 24.37 -3.63
N ILE A 71 4.02 23.68 -3.48
CA ILE A 71 3.22 23.11 -4.59
C ILE A 71 1.87 23.81 -4.81
N GLU A 72 1.46 24.70 -3.90
CA GLU A 72 0.15 25.37 -3.89
C GLU A 72 -0.22 26.08 -5.19
N GLN A 73 0.76 26.68 -5.89
CA GLN A 73 0.51 27.34 -7.18
C GLN A 73 0.06 26.39 -8.28
N SER A 74 0.43 25.10 -8.16
CA SER A 74 0.08 24.07 -9.13
C SER A 74 -1.26 23.40 -8.83
N LYS A 75 -2.04 23.82 -7.82
CA LYS A 75 -3.25 23.11 -7.39
C LYS A 75 -4.30 22.83 -8.47
N ASP A 76 -4.42 23.70 -9.48
CA ASP A 76 -5.38 23.53 -10.56
C ASP A 76 -4.86 22.63 -11.70
N VAL A 77 -3.58 22.26 -11.71
CA VAL A 77 -2.92 21.50 -12.80
C VAL A 77 -2.18 20.24 -12.34
N LEU A 78 -1.71 20.21 -11.08
CA LEU A 78 -0.86 19.14 -10.54
C LEU A 78 -1.63 17.82 -10.46
N GLN A 79 -1.06 16.82 -11.11
CA GLN A 79 -1.61 15.47 -11.26
C GLN A 79 -0.82 14.45 -10.45
N LYS A 80 0.50 14.61 -10.36
CA LYS A 80 1.39 13.60 -9.77
C LYS A 80 2.56 14.22 -9.01
N ILE A 81 2.83 13.65 -7.84
CA ILE A 81 4.02 13.92 -7.03
C ILE A 81 4.78 12.60 -6.89
N THR A 82 6.06 12.58 -7.27
CA THR A 82 6.95 11.43 -7.13
C THR A 82 8.23 11.89 -6.45
N MET A 83 8.44 11.50 -5.20
CA MET A 83 9.58 11.94 -4.39
C MET A 83 10.34 10.76 -3.77
N PHE A 84 10.52 9.66 -4.50
CA PHE A 84 11.09 8.44 -3.96
C PHE A 84 12.61 8.51 -3.76
N GLY A 85 13.14 7.74 -2.81
CA GLY A 85 14.58 7.60 -2.59
C GLY A 85 15.26 8.87 -2.09
N ASN A 86 14.55 9.71 -1.31
CA ASN A 86 15.14 10.89 -0.68
C ASN A 86 15.30 10.68 0.84
N GLN A 87 15.34 11.76 1.60
CA GLN A 87 15.51 11.76 3.05
C GLN A 87 14.31 12.43 3.74
N ILE A 88 13.13 12.40 3.11
CA ILE A 88 11.97 13.15 3.58
C ILE A 88 11.56 12.62 4.94
N VAL A 89 11.61 13.48 5.94
CA VAL A 89 11.09 13.19 7.29
C VAL A 89 9.69 13.78 7.45
N ARG A 90 9.40 14.89 6.75
CA ARG A 90 8.15 15.63 6.88
C ARG A 90 7.66 16.12 5.52
N PHE A 91 6.45 15.70 5.17
CA PHE A 91 5.75 16.06 3.95
C PHE A 91 4.55 16.96 4.28
N LEU A 92 4.32 18.02 3.49
CA LEU A 92 3.24 19.01 3.67
C LEU A 92 3.21 19.66 5.06
N MET A 93 4.38 20.07 5.56
CA MET A 93 4.48 20.78 6.84
C MET A 93 3.82 22.16 6.82
N ASN A 94 3.43 22.62 8.01
CA ASN A 94 3.04 24.00 8.34
C ASN A 94 1.76 24.52 7.66
N ASP A 95 1.08 23.69 6.87
CA ASP A 95 -0.20 23.96 6.25
C ASP A 95 -1.27 22.99 6.81
N ALA A 96 -2.53 23.20 6.45
CA ALA A 96 -3.66 22.43 6.97
C ALA A 96 -3.65 20.94 6.55
N GLN A 97 -2.65 20.46 5.79
CA GLN A 97 -2.60 19.12 5.18
C GLN A 97 -3.86 18.84 4.35
N ASP A 98 -4.41 19.92 3.81
CA ASP A 98 -5.66 19.95 3.06
C ASP A 98 -5.29 20.05 1.58
N LEU A 99 -5.46 18.94 0.87
CA LEU A 99 -5.24 18.82 -0.56
C LEU A 99 -6.56 18.91 -1.34
N THR A 100 -7.69 19.29 -0.72
CA THR A 100 -8.99 19.37 -1.40
C THR A 100 -9.02 20.39 -2.54
N ALA A 101 -8.12 21.38 -2.51
CA ALA A 101 -7.95 22.34 -3.59
C ALA A 101 -7.22 21.77 -4.82
N PHE A 102 -6.52 20.64 -4.69
CA PHE A 102 -5.76 19.98 -5.76
C PHE A 102 -6.66 19.07 -6.60
N LYS A 103 -7.35 19.66 -7.58
CA LYS A 103 -8.46 19.02 -8.30
C LYS A 103 -8.04 17.87 -9.23
N LEU A 104 -6.75 17.75 -9.54
CA LEU A 104 -6.24 16.76 -10.48
C LEU A 104 -5.21 15.82 -9.84
N LEU A 105 -4.80 16.06 -8.59
CA LEU A 105 -3.74 15.29 -7.93
C LEU A 105 -4.25 13.90 -7.57
N THR A 106 -3.78 12.91 -8.32
CA THR A 106 -4.25 11.51 -8.22
C THR A 106 -3.17 10.60 -7.65
N HIS A 107 -1.90 10.98 -7.74
CA HIS A 107 -0.77 10.12 -7.40
C HIS A 107 0.24 10.81 -6.49
N ILE A 108 0.54 10.18 -5.36
CA ILE A 108 1.64 10.55 -4.46
C ILE A 108 2.52 9.31 -4.23
N ASN A 109 3.79 9.40 -4.59
CA ASN A 109 4.80 8.39 -4.26
C ASN A 109 5.90 9.01 -3.40
N LEU A 110 6.03 8.50 -2.17
CA LEU A 110 7.01 8.91 -1.18
C LEU A 110 7.88 7.72 -0.73
N SER A 111 7.98 6.67 -1.54
CA SER A 111 8.73 5.46 -1.17
C SER A 111 10.21 5.73 -0.91
N GLY A 112 10.85 4.95 -0.05
CA GLY A 112 12.30 5.05 0.21
C GLY A 112 12.71 6.39 0.82
N ASN A 113 11.94 6.90 1.78
CA ASN A 113 12.23 8.13 2.52
C ASN A 113 12.47 7.82 4.01
N GLN A 114 12.35 8.82 4.88
CA GLN A 114 12.55 8.72 6.33
C GLN A 114 11.27 9.12 7.09
N ILE A 115 10.11 8.89 6.48
CA ILE A 115 8.80 9.21 7.08
C ILE A 115 8.52 8.22 8.20
N GLN A 116 8.29 8.71 9.41
CA GLN A 116 7.89 7.90 10.57
C GLN A 116 6.38 7.98 10.80
N ASP A 117 5.84 9.19 10.66
CA ASP A 117 4.42 9.49 10.78
C ASP A 117 3.95 10.15 9.47
N PHE A 118 3.04 9.50 8.76
CA PHE A 118 2.43 10.11 7.58
C PHE A 118 1.32 11.08 8.02
N PRO A 119 1.31 12.33 7.56
CA PRO A 119 0.27 13.29 7.95
C PRO A 119 -1.12 12.83 7.50
N ALA A 120 -2.13 13.08 8.32
CA ALA A 120 -3.52 12.90 7.94
C ALA A 120 -3.91 13.92 6.84
N ILE A 121 -3.84 13.48 5.59
CA ILE A 121 -4.16 14.32 4.43
C ILE A 121 -5.65 14.22 4.07
N THR A 122 -6.22 15.32 3.60
CA THR A 122 -7.58 15.32 3.02
C THR A 122 -7.51 15.55 1.51
N SER A 123 -7.95 14.58 0.71
CA SER A 123 -8.07 14.70 -0.75
C SER A 123 -9.24 13.87 -1.29
N HIS A 124 -10.02 14.46 -2.20
CA HIS A 124 -11.10 13.76 -2.91
C HIS A 124 -10.67 13.24 -4.29
N THR A 125 -9.41 13.44 -4.68
CA THR A 125 -8.89 13.13 -6.01
C THR A 125 -7.76 12.11 -5.97
N LEU A 126 -7.14 11.91 -4.79
CA LEU A 126 -6.05 10.96 -4.62
C LEU A 126 -6.57 9.53 -4.77
N THR A 127 -5.99 8.79 -5.72
CA THR A 127 -6.29 7.39 -6.00
C THR A 127 -5.10 6.48 -5.72
N ASN A 128 -3.88 7.00 -5.74
CA ASN A 128 -2.65 6.23 -5.59
C ASN A 128 -1.74 6.82 -4.52
N LEU A 129 -1.43 6.02 -3.50
CA LEU A 129 -0.54 6.39 -2.41
C LEU A 129 0.53 5.31 -2.19
N VAL A 130 1.80 5.68 -2.40
CA VAL A 130 2.95 4.79 -2.19
C VAL A 130 3.80 5.32 -1.05
N LEU A 131 3.87 4.56 0.04
CA LEU A 131 4.64 4.87 1.25
C LEU A 131 5.69 3.81 1.58
N SER A 132 5.90 2.85 0.68
CA SER A 132 6.85 1.74 0.81
C SER A 132 8.25 2.17 1.27
N ASP A 133 8.98 1.29 1.92
CA ASP A 133 10.38 1.54 2.33
C ASP A 133 10.58 2.80 3.19
N ASN A 134 9.57 3.19 3.99
CA ASN A 134 9.70 4.23 5.01
C ASN A 134 9.74 3.62 6.41
N PRO A 135 10.43 4.20 7.39
CA PRO A 135 10.49 3.67 8.76
C PRO A 135 9.18 3.89 9.57
N MET A 136 8.00 3.74 8.95
CA MET A 136 6.70 3.93 9.61
C MET A 136 6.30 2.67 10.38
N THR A 137 6.24 2.76 11.71
CA THR A 137 5.84 1.60 12.52
C THR A 137 4.33 1.36 12.58
N THR A 138 3.53 2.38 12.24
CA THR A 138 2.07 2.37 12.36
C THR A 138 1.45 3.24 11.27
N ILE A 139 0.21 2.90 10.91
CA ILE A 139 -0.70 3.79 10.19
C ILE A 139 -2.06 3.67 10.85
N HIS A 140 -2.70 4.80 11.11
CA HIS A 140 -3.96 4.87 11.84
C HIS A 140 -5.13 5.10 10.90
N ASN A 141 -6.32 4.73 11.38
CA ASN A 141 -7.59 5.01 10.69
C ASN A 141 -7.73 6.49 10.27
N GLU A 142 -7.31 7.40 11.14
CA GLU A 142 -7.35 8.86 10.92
C GLU A 142 -6.42 9.34 9.81
N ASP A 143 -5.28 8.67 9.59
CA ASP A 143 -4.30 9.07 8.56
C ASP A 143 -4.84 8.87 7.15
N LEU A 144 -5.71 7.87 6.96
CA LEU A 144 -6.30 7.50 5.67
C LEU A 144 -7.76 7.92 5.51
N PHE A 145 -8.42 8.41 6.56
CA PHE A 145 -9.84 8.78 6.54
C PHE A 145 -10.15 9.88 5.51
N GLY A 146 -9.24 10.84 5.35
CA GLY A 146 -9.39 11.99 4.46
C GLY A 146 -9.20 11.69 2.97
N VAL A 147 -8.86 10.44 2.59
CA VAL A 147 -8.58 10.02 1.21
C VAL A 147 -9.51 8.88 0.76
N PRO A 148 -10.83 9.09 0.70
CA PRO A 148 -11.82 8.02 0.52
C PRO A 148 -11.78 7.32 -0.85
N ASN A 149 -11.16 7.94 -1.85
CA ASN A 149 -11.15 7.47 -3.24
C ASN A 149 -9.87 6.70 -3.61
N LEU A 150 -9.08 6.24 -2.64
CA LEU A 150 -7.91 5.41 -2.92
C LEU A 150 -8.32 4.13 -3.68
N GLU A 151 -7.54 3.85 -4.72
CA GLU A 151 -7.59 2.66 -5.55
C GLU A 151 -6.38 1.75 -5.27
N HIS A 152 -5.20 2.35 -5.07
CA HIS A 152 -3.98 1.62 -4.79
C HIS A 152 -3.24 2.22 -3.59
N ILE A 153 -2.89 1.35 -2.64
CA ILE A 153 -2.13 1.72 -1.45
C ILE A 153 -0.99 0.72 -1.23
N TYR A 154 0.23 1.26 -1.10
CA TYR A 154 1.44 0.47 -0.89
C TYR A 154 2.12 0.94 0.39
N ILE A 155 2.16 0.07 1.40
CA ILE A 155 2.74 0.29 2.73
C ILE A 155 3.63 -0.91 3.08
N ASP A 156 4.30 -1.48 2.08
CA ASP A 156 5.24 -2.58 2.23
C ASP A 156 6.59 -2.11 2.79
N ASN A 157 7.29 -3.02 3.48
CA ASN A 157 8.59 -2.77 4.08
C ASN A 157 8.67 -1.52 5.00
N VAL A 158 7.59 -1.25 5.74
CA VAL A 158 7.58 -0.13 6.71
C VAL A 158 7.88 -0.56 8.15
N ARG A 159 7.95 -1.88 8.39
CA ARG A 159 8.16 -2.53 9.70
C ARG A 159 6.93 -2.48 10.60
N MET A 160 5.74 -2.35 10.04
CA MET A 160 4.49 -2.36 10.78
C MET A 160 4.31 -3.67 11.54
N ASN A 161 3.92 -3.60 12.80
CA ASN A 161 3.72 -4.77 13.66
C ASN A 161 2.25 -5.00 14.05
N ILE A 162 1.40 -3.98 13.88
CA ILE A 162 -0.04 -4.04 14.19
C ILE A 162 -0.79 -3.46 12.99
N LEU A 163 -1.78 -4.20 12.51
CA LEU A 163 -2.78 -3.71 11.56
C LEU A 163 -4.02 -3.28 12.35
N GLU A 164 -4.37 -2.00 12.29
CA GLU A 164 -5.53 -1.48 13.02
C GLU A 164 -6.85 -2.01 12.43
N THR A 165 -7.82 -2.30 13.29
CA THR A 165 -9.14 -2.74 12.83
C THR A 165 -9.82 -1.67 11.99
N LYS A 166 -10.45 -2.07 10.88
CA LYS A 166 -11.20 -1.18 9.97
C LYS A 166 -10.38 -0.09 9.26
N LEU A 167 -9.04 -0.22 9.24
CA LEU A 167 -8.11 0.73 8.63
C LEU A 167 -8.57 1.25 7.26
N LEU A 168 -9.05 0.34 6.42
CA LEU A 168 -9.42 0.61 5.02
C LEU A 168 -10.93 0.52 4.75
N SER A 169 -11.75 0.56 5.79
CA SER A 169 -13.20 0.32 5.68
C SER A 169 -13.98 1.40 4.93
N ASN A 170 -13.43 2.61 4.82
CA ASN A 170 -14.06 3.75 4.13
C ASN A 170 -13.68 3.84 2.64
N HIS A 171 -12.74 3.02 2.17
CA HIS A 171 -12.14 3.11 0.85
C HIS A 171 -12.82 2.14 -0.12
N LYS A 172 -13.89 2.62 -0.76
CA LYS A 172 -14.78 1.79 -1.59
C LYS A 172 -14.25 1.52 -3.00
N SER A 173 -13.19 2.20 -3.39
CA SER A 173 -12.59 2.09 -4.73
C SER A 173 -11.30 1.28 -4.75
N LEU A 174 -10.90 0.67 -3.62
CA LEU A 174 -9.63 -0.06 -3.53
C LEU A 174 -9.59 -1.25 -4.51
N VAL A 175 -8.48 -1.33 -5.24
CA VAL A 175 -8.14 -2.39 -6.19
C VAL A 175 -6.98 -3.22 -5.66
N THR A 176 -5.96 -2.56 -5.08
CA THR A 176 -4.74 -3.21 -4.59
C THR A 176 -4.33 -2.65 -3.24
N ILE A 177 -4.03 -3.55 -2.32
CA ILE A 177 -3.47 -3.24 -1.00
C ILE A 177 -2.20 -4.06 -0.84
N ASP A 178 -1.06 -3.37 -0.70
CA ASP A 178 0.22 -4.02 -0.43
C ASP A 178 0.67 -3.71 1.00
N LEU A 179 0.71 -4.76 1.83
CA LEU A 179 1.18 -4.77 3.22
C LEU A 179 2.30 -5.81 3.40
N SER A 180 2.92 -6.26 2.30
CA SER A 180 3.98 -7.24 2.32
C SER A 180 5.25 -6.73 3.02
N ASP A 181 6.18 -7.64 3.34
CA ASP A 181 7.49 -7.29 3.90
C ASP A 181 7.43 -6.49 5.23
N ASN A 182 6.36 -6.65 6.00
CA ASN A 182 6.18 -6.02 7.31
C ASN A 182 6.48 -7.01 8.45
N ASN A 183 6.16 -6.61 9.69
CA ASN A 183 6.31 -7.44 10.88
C ASN A 183 4.96 -7.80 11.52
N LEU A 184 3.89 -7.86 10.72
CA LEU A 184 2.54 -8.18 11.21
C LEU A 184 2.54 -9.60 11.81
N VAL A 185 1.96 -9.75 12.99
CA VAL A 185 1.93 -11.04 13.72
C VAL A 185 0.53 -11.65 13.74
N GLN A 186 -0.51 -10.82 13.77
CA GLN A 186 -1.90 -11.25 13.83
C GLN A 186 -2.77 -10.35 12.96
N ILE A 187 -3.79 -10.93 12.34
CA ILE A 187 -4.85 -10.20 11.67
C ILE A 187 -6.14 -10.35 12.48
N GLN A 188 -6.56 -9.26 13.11
CA GLN A 188 -7.72 -9.24 14.01
C GLN A 188 -9.04 -9.27 13.24
N ASN A 189 -10.11 -9.67 13.93
CA ASN A 189 -11.47 -9.57 13.45
C ASN A 189 -11.75 -8.13 12.99
N THR A 190 -12.36 -7.99 11.83
CA THR A 190 -12.65 -6.71 11.17
C THR A 190 -11.47 -5.90 10.62
N ALA A 191 -10.23 -6.39 10.69
CA ALA A 191 -9.06 -5.66 10.21
C ALA A 191 -9.12 -5.31 8.72
N LEU A 192 -9.52 -6.25 7.88
CA LEU A 192 -9.58 -6.13 6.43
C LEU A 192 -11.02 -6.24 5.90
N LEU A 193 -11.98 -5.65 6.63
CA LEU A 193 -13.33 -5.43 6.11
C LEU A 193 -13.34 -4.21 5.20
N ILE A 194 -13.12 -4.47 3.91
CA ILE A 194 -13.01 -3.45 2.87
C ILE A 194 -14.26 -3.54 1.98
N GLN A 195 -15.06 -2.48 1.98
CA GLN A 195 -16.30 -2.40 1.21
C GLN A 195 -16.04 -1.98 -0.25
N SER A 196 -15.13 -2.66 -0.94
CA SER A 196 -14.82 -2.39 -2.33
C SER A 196 -15.13 -3.58 -3.23
N GLU A 197 -15.95 -3.32 -4.25
CA GLU A 197 -16.33 -4.30 -5.27
C GLU A 197 -15.23 -4.49 -6.33
N GLU A 198 -14.26 -3.59 -6.39
CA GLU A 198 -13.16 -3.60 -7.38
C GLU A 198 -11.86 -4.20 -6.83
N LEU A 199 -11.87 -4.65 -5.57
CA LEU A 199 -10.69 -5.17 -4.88
C LEU A 199 -10.24 -6.49 -5.50
N LYS A 200 -8.97 -6.53 -5.95
CA LYS A 200 -8.39 -7.66 -6.65
C LYS A 200 -7.32 -8.37 -5.86
N GLU A 201 -6.57 -7.62 -5.04
CA GLU A 201 -5.41 -8.19 -4.35
C GLU A 201 -5.16 -7.51 -2.99
N ILE A 202 -4.91 -8.36 -1.99
CA ILE A 202 -4.32 -8.00 -0.70
C ILE A 202 -3.04 -8.81 -0.57
N ASP A 203 -1.89 -8.13 -0.58
CA ASP A 203 -0.60 -8.75 -0.33
C ASP A 203 -0.22 -8.61 1.16
N LEU A 204 -0.12 -9.73 1.86
CA LEU A 204 0.34 -9.86 3.24
C LEU A 204 1.57 -10.78 3.32
N SER A 205 2.21 -11.06 2.19
CA SER A 205 3.34 -11.96 2.10
C SER A 205 4.55 -11.43 2.87
N ASN A 206 5.46 -12.34 3.23
CA ASN A 206 6.70 -12.01 3.94
C ASN A 206 6.49 -11.20 5.24
N ASN A 207 5.50 -11.61 6.02
CA ASN A 207 5.22 -11.08 7.35
C ASN A 207 5.55 -12.14 8.42
N ARG A 208 5.05 -11.96 9.65
CA ARG A 208 5.20 -12.92 10.75
C ARG A 208 3.85 -13.44 11.23
N ILE A 209 2.85 -13.44 10.35
CA ILE A 209 1.47 -13.75 10.69
C ILE A 209 1.40 -15.21 11.12
N ASN A 210 0.99 -15.45 12.35
CA ASN A 210 0.79 -16.80 12.89
C ASN A 210 -0.65 -17.05 13.36
N ASP A 211 -1.49 -16.03 13.32
CA ASP A 211 -2.88 -16.09 13.77
C ASP A 211 -3.75 -15.12 12.96
N VAL A 212 -4.93 -15.59 12.56
CA VAL A 212 -5.92 -14.84 11.80
C VAL A 212 -7.29 -15.15 12.39
N GLU A 213 -7.92 -14.14 12.96
CA GLU A 213 -9.21 -14.31 13.62
C GLU A 213 -10.33 -14.51 12.58
N PRO A 214 -11.34 -15.36 12.88
CA PRO A 214 -12.53 -15.48 12.03
C PRO A 214 -13.17 -14.11 11.77
N GLY A 215 -13.47 -13.80 10.50
CA GLY A 215 -14.02 -12.49 10.11
C GLY A 215 -12.99 -11.36 10.01
N ALA A 216 -11.70 -11.69 9.91
CA ALA A 216 -10.64 -10.74 9.58
C ALA A 216 -10.82 -10.08 8.19
N PHE A 217 -11.26 -10.86 7.19
CA PHE A 217 -11.41 -10.44 5.80
C PHE A 217 -12.88 -10.27 5.40
N ASP A 218 -13.17 -9.39 4.43
CA ASP A 218 -14.48 -9.36 3.78
C ASP A 218 -14.66 -10.59 2.88
N LYS A 219 -15.82 -11.23 2.97
CA LYS A 219 -16.20 -12.40 2.18
C LYS A 219 -17.06 -12.06 0.96
N ASN A 220 -17.33 -10.77 0.72
CA ASN A 220 -18.20 -10.33 -0.38
C ASN A 220 -17.42 -9.89 -1.63
N VAL A 221 -16.20 -10.40 -1.81
CA VAL A 221 -15.31 -10.01 -2.91
C VAL A 221 -14.83 -11.25 -3.70
N PRO A 222 -15.70 -11.89 -4.50
CA PRO A 222 -15.31 -13.05 -5.31
C PRO A 222 -14.16 -12.72 -6.26
N GLY A 223 -13.20 -13.64 -6.40
CA GLY A 223 -12.01 -13.45 -7.24
C GLY A 223 -10.90 -12.61 -6.60
N LEU A 224 -11.08 -12.13 -5.36
CA LEU A 224 -10.00 -11.53 -4.57
C LEU A 224 -8.86 -12.53 -4.38
N LYS A 225 -7.63 -12.06 -4.53
CA LYS A 225 -6.43 -12.79 -4.14
C LYS A 225 -5.91 -12.25 -2.82
N VAL A 226 -5.68 -13.14 -1.86
CA VAL A 226 -5.01 -12.83 -0.60
C VAL A 226 -3.71 -13.61 -0.55
N LEU A 227 -2.59 -12.90 -0.59
CA LEU A 227 -1.26 -13.48 -0.55
C LEU A 227 -0.78 -13.55 0.90
N LEU A 228 -0.69 -14.76 1.45
CA LEU A 228 -0.25 -15.03 2.82
C LEU A 228 1.06 -15.84 2.83
N ASN A 229 1.73 -15.96 1.70
CA ASN A 229 2.95 -16.75 1.57
C ASN A 229 4.11 -16.15 2.36
N PHE A 230 5.07 -16.98 2.77
CA PHE A 230 6.18 -16.59 3.65
C PHE A 230 5.72 -15.97 4.98
N ASN A 231 4.75 -16.61 5.63
CA ASN A 231 4.29 -16.26 6.98
C ASN A 231 4.57 -17.42 7.97
N GLN A 232 3.93 -17.39 9.14
CA GLN A 232 4.14 -18.32 10.24
C GLN A 232 2.86 -19.09 10.62
N LEU A 233 1.90 -19.19 9.70
CA LEU A 233 0.65 -19.93 9.91
C LEU A 233 0.93 -21.42 10.09
N ARG A 234 0.31 -22.01 11.10
CA ARG A 234 0.51 -23.43 11.45
C ARG A 234 -0.71 -24.31 11.27
N THR A 235 -1.89 -23.71 11.23
CA THR A 235 -3.16 -24.42 11.07
C THR A 235 -4.02 -23.76 10.00
N LEU A 236 -4.92 -24.54 9.44
CA LEU A 236 -5.91 -24.08 8.47
C LEU A 236 -7.32 -24.17 9.07
N ASP A 237 -7.58 -23.39 10.11
CA ASP A 237 -8.83 -23.47 10.88
C ASP A 237 -10.09 -23.20 10.02
N GLU A 238 -11.06 -24.12 10.07
CA GLU A 238 -12.30 -24.06 9.27
C GLU A 238 -13.07 -22.75 9.48
N ALA A 239 -13.14 -22.28 10.73
CA ALA A 239 -13.90 -21.08 11.10
C ALA A 239 -13.35 -19.80 10.45
N THR A 240 -12.05 -19.76 10.15
CA THR A 240 -11.38 -18.59 9.55
C THR A 240 -11.45 -18.64 8.02
N TRP A 241 -11.10 -19.77 7.42
CA TRP A 241 -10.80 -19.83 5.99
C TRP A 241 -11.96 -20.31 5.11
N LYS A 242 -12.83 -21.19 5.62
CA LYS A 242 -13.87 -21.84 4.80
C LYS A 242 -14.79 -20.85 4.11
N GLN A 243 -15.26 -19.83 4.84
CA GLN A 243 -16.16 -18.83 4.27
C GLN A 243 -15.51 -17.96 3.18
N LEU A 244 -14.18 -17.83 3.18
CA LEU A 244 -13.46 -17.06 2.16
C LEU A 244 -13.36 -17.86 0.86
N VAL A 245 -12.96 -19.13 0.95
CA VAL A 245 -12.88 -20.00 -0.22
C VAL A 245 -14.25 -20.37 -0.80
N GLU A 246 -15.29 -20.50 0.05
CA GLU A 246 -16.69 -20.63 -0.40
C GLU A 246 -17.18 -19.38 -1.16
N ALA A 247 -16.59 -18.22 -0.87
CA ALA A 247 -16.83 -16.97 -1.58
C ALA A 247 -15.93 -16.78 -2.81
N GLU A 248 -15.23 -17.82 -3.26
CA GLU A 248 -14.32 -17.79 -4.42
C GLU A 248 -13.12 -16.83 -4.24
N ILE A 249 -12.69 -16.62 -2.99
CA ILE A 249 -11.45 -15.90 -2.67
C ILE A 249 -10.28 -16.86 -2.76
N TYR A 250 -9.27 -16.48 -3.53
CA TYR A 250 -8.03 -17.24 -3.68
C TYR A 250 -7.06 -16.89 -2.55
N LEU A 251 -6.52 -17.91 -1.88
CA LEU A 251 -5.61 -17.78 -0.74
C LEU A 251 -4.28 -18.48 -1.05
N ASP A 252 -3.18 -17.73 -0.99
CA ASP A 252 -1.84 -18.28 -1.13
C ASP A 252 -1.18 -18.48 0.23
N PHE A 253 -1.07 -19.73 0.66
CA PHE A 253 -0.47 -20.16 1.92
C PHE A 253 0.94 -20.73 1.77
N ARG A 254 1.55 -20.67 0.58
CA ARG A 254 2.88 -21.26 0.35
C ARG A 254 3.92 -20.72 1.35
N ASP A 255 4.92 -21.53 1.65
CA ASP A 255 5.99 -21.13 2.57
C ASP A 255 5.49 -20.74 3.99
N ASN A 256 4.42 -21.40 4.45
CA ASN A 256 3.98 -21.40 5.86
C ASN A 256 4.21 -22.78 6.50
N PRO A 257 4.49 -22.85 7.82
CA PRO A 257 4.68 -24.11 8.55
C PRO A 257 3.36 -24.86 8.89
N LEU A 258 2.49 -25.09 7.91
CA LEU A 258 1.13 -25.63 8.10
C LEU A 258 1.09 -27.14 8.37
N GLY A 259 0.57 -27.57 9.52
CA GLY A 259 0.65 -28.96 9.99
C GLY A 259 -0.01 -30.04 9.13
N CYS A 260 -0.86 -29.68 8.16
CA CYS A 260 -1.61 -30.61 7.29
C CYS A 260 -2.31 -31.78 8.01
N GLY A 261 -2.70 -31.56 9.28
CA GLY A 261 -3.41 -32.54 10.09
C GLY A 261 -4.93 -32.41 9.93
N CYS A 262 -5.67 -32.88 10.94
CA CYS A 262 -7.13 -32.87 10.90
C CYS A 262 -7.77 -31.47 10.85
N ASP A 263 -7.01 -30.42 11.14
CA ASP A 263 -7.41 -29.03 10.93
C ASP A 263 -7.67 -28.70 9.45
N MET A 264 -7.06 -29.43 8.51
CA MET A 264 -7.30 -29.30 7.07
C MET A 264 -8.40 -30.22 6.52
N SER A 265 -8.99 -31.09 7.34
CA SER A 265 -9.94 -32.11 6.87
C SER A 265 -11.14 -31.51 6.10
N TRP A 266 -11.65 -30.36 6.52
CA TRP A 266 -12.75 -29.65 5.86
C TRP A 266 -12.44 -29.23 4.42
N ALA A 267 -11.16 -29.00 4.10
CA ALA A 267 -10.68 -28.58 2.79
C ALA A 267 -10.33 -29.75 1.87
N VAL A 268 -9.93 -30.90 2.45
CA VAL A 268 -9.47 -32.07 1.69
C VAL A 268 -10.58 -33.10 1.48
N ILE A 269 -11.45 -33.33 2.47
CA ILE A 269 -12.52 -34.32 2.37
C ILE A 269 -13.57 -33.84 1.35
N PRO A 270 -13.86 -34.62 0.29
CA PRO A 270 -14.84 -34.23 -0.71
C PRO A 270 -16.28 -34.31 -0.15
N PRO A 271 -17.18 -33.44 -0.64
CA PRO A 271 -18.62 -33.60 -0.41
C PRO A 271 -19.14 -34.96 -0.89
N ALA A 272 -20.27 -35.40 -0.33
CA ALA A 272 -20.85 -36.70 -0.67
C ALA A 272 -21.17 -36.81 -2.17
N GLY A 273 -20.56 -37.80 -2.83
CA GLY A 273 -20.73 -38.05 -4.26
C GLY A 273 -19.70 -37.37 -5.16
N GLU A 274 -18.76 -36.61 -4.59
CA GLU A 274 -17.65 -35.98 -5.31
C GLU A 274 -16.33 -36.73 -5.10
N THR A 275 -15.42 -36.61 -6.07
CA THR A 275 -14.09 -37.24 -6.03
C THR A 275 -13.01 -36.32 -5.43
N SER A 276 -13.28 -35.02 -5.34
CA SER A 276 -12.36 -33.98 -4.85
C SER A 276 -13.17 -32.84 -4.24
N ASN A 277 -12.64 -32.19 -3.21
CA ASN A 277 -13.27 -30.99 -2.66
C ASN A 277 -12.92 -29.77 -3.54
N PRO A 278 -13.91 -29.07 -4.14
CA PRO A 278 -13.64 -27.94 -5.03
C PRO A 278 -13.03 -26.74 -4.32
N LEU A 279 -13.23 -26.61 -3.00
CA LEU A 279 -12.68 -25.50 -2.22
C LEU A 279 -11.15 -25.49 -2.23
N LEU A 280 -10.52 -26.66 -2.38
CA LEU A 280 -9.07 -26.78 -2.47
C LEU A 280 -8.50 -26.01 -3.66
N GLY A 281 -9.26 -25.86 -4.76
CA GLY A 281 -8.86 -25.09 -5.94
C GLY A 281 -8.68 -23.59 -5.71
N PHE A 282 -9.12 -23.07 -4.55
CA PHE A 282 -8.93 -21.68 -4.13
C PHE A 282 -7.77 -21.50 -3.16
N MET A 283 -6.99 -22.55 -2.90
CA MET A 283 -5.89 -22.52 -1.95
C MET A 283 -4.64 -23.13 -2.55
N ASP A 284 -3.53 -22.40 -2.49
CA ASP A 284 -2.21 -22.94 -2.76
C ASP A 284 -1.43 -23.03 -1.45
N GLY A 285 -0.77 -24.16 -1.20
CA GLY A 285 -0.03 -24.35 0.04
C GLY A 285 0.77 -25.64 0.06
N THR A 286 1.72 -25.70 0.99
CA THR A 286 2.61 -26.86 1.18
C THR A 286 2.68 -27.24 2.65
N CYS A 287 2.68 -28.53 2.92
CA CYS A 287 2.96 -29.10 4.25
C CYS A 287 4.48 -29.00 4.59
N PRO A 288 4.90 -29.14 5.86
CA PRO A 288 6.30 -29.05 6.31
C PRO A 288 7.31 -29.93 5.56
N GLU A 289 6.87 -31.04 4.97
CA GLU A 289 7.72 -31.93 4.16
C GLU A 289 7.68 -31.59 2.65
N GLY A 290 7.09 -30.45 2.27
CA GLY A 290 6.97 -29.99 0.88
C GLY A 290 5.85 -30.64 0.09
N GLN A 291 4.98 -31.42 0.74
CA GLN A 291 3.80 -32.00 0.10
C GLN A 291 2.81 -30.89 -0.26
N ASP A 292 2.41 -30.85 -1.53
CA ASP A 292 1.44 -29.90 -2.05
C ASP A 292 0.02 -30.25 -1.58
N PHE A 293 -0.78 -29.24 -1.24
CA PHE A 293 -2.17 -29.41 -0.79
C PHE A 293 -3.01 -30.26 -1.75
N HIS A 294 -2.85 -30.06 -3.06
CA HIS A 294 -3.58 -30.77 -4.11
C HIS A 294 -3.16 -32.25 -4.24
N SER A 295 -2.12 -32.67 -3.53
CA SER A 295 -1.61 -34.06 -3.50
C SER A 295 -1.99 -34.83 -2.23
N LEU A 296 -2.74 -34.21 -1.31
CA LEU A 296 -3.20 -34.84 -0.07
C LEU A 296 -4.24 -35.93 -0.36
N ASP A 297 -4.16 -37.08 0.33
CA ASP A 297 -5.08 -38.21 0.16
C ASP A 297 -6.35 -38.05 1.00
N PRO A 298 -7.54 -37.80 0.40
CA PRO A 298 -8.77 -37.60 1.16
C PRO A 298 -9.23 -38.83 1.95
N ALA A 299 -8.82 -40.04 1.56
CA ALA A 299 -9.18 -41.27 2.27
C ALA A 299 -8.53 -41.31 3.67
N TRP A 300 -7.32 -40.80 3.80
CA TRP A 300 -6.63 -40.67 5.08
C TRP A 300 -7.41 -39.75 6.03
N TYR A 301 -7.78 -38.54 5.58
CA TYR A 301 -8.54 -37.60 6.40
C TYR A 301 -9.91 -38.17 6.81
N THR A 302 -10.61 -38.84 5.89
CA THR A 302 -11.91 -39.48 6.16
C THR A 302 -11.80 -40.59 7.23
N GLN A 303 -10.67 -41.31 7.27
CA GLN A 303 -10.47 -42.39 8.22
C GLN A 303 -10.01 -41.90 9.60
N PHE A 304 -9.30 -40.78 9.68
CA PHE A 304 -8.51 -40.44 10.88
C PHE A 304 -8.89 -39.11 11.58
N CYS A 305 -9.84 -38.29 11.09
CA CYS A 305 -10.09 -36.93 11.61
C CYS A 305 -11.46 -36.64 12.29
#